data_AF-A0A7S4EZE9-F1
#
_entry.id   AF-A0A7S4EZE9-F1
#
_cell.length_a   1.000
_cell.length_b   1.000
_cell.length_c   1.000
_cell.angle_alpha   90.00
_cell.angle_beta   90.00
_cell.angle_gamma   90.00
#
_symmetry.space_group_name_H-M   'P 1'
#
loop_
_entity.id
_entity.type
_entity.pdbx_description
1 polymer ?
#
loop_
_entity_poly.entity_id
_entity_poly.type
_entity_poly.pdbx_seq_one_letter_code
_entity_poly.pdbx_strand_id
1 'polypeptide(L)'
;VASFLGMFFQGATAIAALPEATRPVANIVNALRYADSVTALLWGSVAGWLTSLGLVLSQKLLSLSESMEAWTEGVKDVIEPTLVLLLAWALGSVISDVGTAEFIASSLKAGLPVWSLPALISAICYVISFACGSSFGTMGIVFPLV
;
A
#
# COMPACT_ATOMS: atom_id res chain seq x y z
N VAL A 1 -6.86 12.31 -3.92
CA VAL A 1 -8.10 13.06 -3.58
C VAL A 1 -9.35 12.25 -3.91
N ALA A 2 -9.48 11.72 -5.13
CA ALA A 2 -10.64 10.90 -5.53
C ALA A 2 -10.90 9.71 -4.59
N SER A 3 -9.87 8.96 -4.20
CA SER A 3 -10.01 7.84 -3.25
C SER A 3 -10.45 8.29 -1.85
N PHE A 4 -9.94 9.44 -1.36
CA PHE A 4 -10.34 10.00 -0.07
C PHE A 4 -11.80 10.49 -0.06
N LEU A 5 -12.26 11.08 -1.17
CA LEU A 5 -13.66 11.44 -1.35
C LEU A 5 -14.52 10.17 -1.43
N GLY A 6 -14.08 9.15 -2.16
CA GLY A 6 -14.71 7.84 -2.23
C GLY A 6 -14.88 7.20 -0.84
N MET A 7 -13.82 7.20 -0.02
CA MET A 7 -13.88 6.70 1.36
C MET A 7 -14.87 7.48 2.23
N PHE A 8 -14.94 8.80 2.07
CA PHE A 8 -15.88 9.62 2.84
C PHE A 8 -17.34 9.34 2.45
N PHE A 9 -17.65 9.30 1.15
CA PHE A 9 -19.00 8.97 0.68
C PHE A 9 -19.40 7.54 1.04
N GLN A 10 -18.50 6.58 0.84
CA GLN A 10 -18.75 5.17 1.13
C GLN A 10 -18.88 4.91 2.64
N GLY A 11 -18.03 5.54 3.45
CA GLY A 11 -18.10 5.52 4.91
C GLY A 11 -19.37 6.17 5.47
N ALA A 12 -19.83 7.28 4.90
CA ALA A 12 -21.09 7.92 5.28
C ALA A 12 -22.31 7.05 4.93
N THR A 13 -22.31 6.39 3.77
CA THR A 13 -23.37 5.44 3.39
C THR A 13 -23.35 4.16 4.23
N ALA A 14 -22.17 3.69 4.64
CA ALA A 14 -22.03 2.53 5.51
C ALA A 14 -22.60 2.79 6.91
N ILE A 15 -22.39 3.99 7.46
CA ILE A 15 -22.99 4.41 8.74
C ILE A 15 -24.53 4.56 8.61
N ALA A 16 -25.01 5.03 7.46
CA ALA A 16 -26.44 5.13 7.19
C ALA A 16 -27.12 3.75 7.02
N ALA A 17 -26.39 2.70 6.65
CA ALA A 17 -26.92 1.34 6.53
C ALA A 17 -26.97 0.56 7.85
N LEU A 18 -26.36 1.06 8.94
CA LEU A 18 -26.37 0.40 10.25
C LEU A 18 -27.74 0.53 10.96
N PRO A 19 -28.17 -0.50 11.72
CA PRO A 19 -29.37 -0.45 12.58
C PRO A 19 -29.32 0.73 13.56
N GLU A 20 -30.46 1.40 13.80
CA GLU A 20 -30.53 2.64 14.61
C GLU A 20 -29.95 2.51 16.02
N ALA A 21 -29.96 1.32 16.61
CA ALA A 21 -29.46 1.06 17.95
C ALA A 21 -27.92 1.15 18.09
N THR A 22 -27.16 1.06 16.99
CA THR A 22 -25.68 0.99 17.01
C THR A 22 -25.03 2.10 16.17
N ARG A 23 -25.81 3.07 15.65
CA ARG A 23 -25.26 4.14 14.81
C ARG A 23 -24.28 5.02 15.59
N PRO A 24 -22.98 5.02 15.24
CA PRO A 24 -22.05 5.96 15.83
C PRO A 24 -22.35 7.37 15.30
N VAL A 25 -22.04 8.40 16.11
CA VAL A 25 -22.09 9.81 15.68
C VAL A 25 -21.33 9.98 14.36
N ALA A 26 -21.97 10.62 13.38
CA ALA A 26 -21.43 10.85 12.04
C ALA A 26 -20.28 11.86 12.08
N ASN A 27 -19.10 11.39 12.52
CA ASN A 27 -17.85 12.14 12.53
C ASN A 27 -16.92 11.59 11.44
N ILE A 28 -16.01 12.44 10.93
CA ILE A 28 -15.01 12.10 9.90
C ILE A 28 -14.23 10.82 10.26
N VAL A 29 -13.90 10.65 11.54
CA VAL A 29 -13.16 9.49 12.05
C VAL A 29 -13.98 8.21 11.95
N ASN A 30 -15.30 8.27 12.22
CA ASN A 30 -16.16 7.10 12.13
C ASN A 30 -16.45 6.74 10.66
N ALA A 31 -16.62 7.72 9.78
CA ALA A 31 -16.78 7.46 8.35
C ALA A 31 -15.56 6.72 7.77
N LEU A 32 -14.35 7.13 8.13
CA LEU A 32 -13.12 6.46 7.69
C LEU A 32 -12.93 5.07 8.31
N ARG A 33 -13.39 4.85 9.54
CA ARG A 33 -13.32 3.53 10.22
C ARG A 33 -14.18 2.46 9.55
N TYR A 34 -15.35 2.84 9.03
CA TYR A 34 -16.28 1.91 8.38
C TYR A 34 -16.18 1.95 6.84
N ALA A 35 -15.26 2.74 6.29
CA ALA A 35 -15.04 2.82 4.85
C ALA A 35 -14.27 1.59 4.35
N ASP A 36 -14.78 0.97 3.28
CA ASP A 36 -14.03 -0.04 2.56
C ASP A 36 -12.94 0.61 1.70
N SER A 37 -11.68 0.45 2.14
CA SER A 37 -10.53 1.10 1.50
C SER A 37 -10.25 0.54 0.11
N VAL A 38 -10.51 -0.75 -0.11
CA VAL A 38 -10.25 -1.42 -1.39
C VAL A 38 -11.16 -0.85 -2.48
N THR A 39 -12.46 -0.75 -2.22
CA THR A 39 -13.43 -0.20 -3.18
C THR A 39 -13.14 1.27 -3.48
N ALA A 40 -12.78 2.06 -2.46
CA ALA A 40 -12.43 3.46 -2.67
C ALA A 40 -11.14 3.65 -3.48
N LEU A 41 -10.16 2.75 -3.33
CA LEU A 41 -8.95 2.73 -4.16
C LEU A 41 -9.28 2.36 -5.61
N LEU A 42 -10.15 1.36 -5.84
CA LEU A 42 -10.57 0.96 -7.19
C LEU A 42 -11.24 2.12 -7.94
N TRP A 43 -12.23 2.76 -7.33
CA TRP A 43 -12.91 3.92 -7.92
C TRP A 43 -11.96 5.11 -8.13
N GLY A 44 -11.05 5.35 -7.19
CA GLY A 44 -10.04 6.40 -7.31
C GLY A 44 -9.09 6.17 -8.49
N SER A 45 -8.63 4.94 -8.70
CA SER A 45 -7.76 4.56 -9.81
C SER A 45 -8.47 4.68 -11.17
N VAL A 46 -9.73 4.24 -11.26
CA VAL A 46 -10.55 4.39 -12.47
C VAL A 46 -10.77 5.87 -12.81
N ALA A 47 -11.11 6.70 -11.81
CA ALA A 47 -11.28 8.13 -12.00
C ALA A 47 -9.97 8.82 -12.43
N GLY A 48 -8.83 8.41 -11.86
CA GLY A 48 -7.51 8.91 -12.25
C GLY A 48 -7.17 8.56 -13.71
N TRP A 49 -7.40 7.32 -14.12
CA TRP A 49 -7.20 6.88 -15.50
C TRP A 49 -8.10 7.64 -16.48
N LEU A 50 -9.39 7.80 -16.16
CA LEU A 50 -10.33 8.58 -16.97
C LEU A 50 -9.91 10.06 -17.07
N THR A 51 -9.42 10.64 -15.98
CA THR A 51 -8.94 12.03 -15.97
C THR A 51 -7.70 12.18 -16.85
N SER A 52 -6.75 11.25 -16.75
CA SER A 52 -5.56 11.21 -17.60
C SER A 52 -5.92 11.11 -19.09
N LEU A 53 -6.84 10.19 -19.42
CA LEU A 53 -7.35 10.02 -20.79
C LEU A 53 -8.03 11.30 -21.30
N GLY A 54 -8.86 11.94 -20.47
CA GLY A 54 -9.51 13.21 -20.80
C GLY A 54 -8.51 14.34 -21.07
N LEU A 55 -7.45 14.45 -20.26
CA LEU A 55 -6.40 15.46 -20.45
C LEU A 55 -5.62 15.23 -21.75
N VAL A 56 -5.18 14.00 -22.00
CA VAL A 56 -4.41 13.63 -23.20
C VAL A 56 -5.19 13.87 -24.49
N LEU A 57 -6.49 13.51 -24.50
CA LEU A 57 -7.37 13.75 -25.64
C LEU A 57 -7.68 15.25 -25.82
N SER A 58 -7.91 15.99 -24.73
CA SER A 58 -8.18 17.44 -24.80
C SER A 58 -7.00 18.24 -25.35
N GLN A 59 -5.77 17.81 -25.02
CA GLN A 59 -4.54 18.43 -25.52
C GLN A 59 -4.14 17.90 -26.91
N LYS A 60 -4.87 16.93 -27.46
CA LYS A 60 -4.58 16.24 -28.74
C LYS A 60 -3.14 15.73 -28.83
N LEU A 61 -2.57 15.31 -27.70
CA LEU A 61 -1.19 14.82 -27.64
C LEU A 61 -1.07 13.39 -28.17
N LEU A 62 -2.06 12.55 -27.86
CA LEU A 62 -2.13 11.16 -28.30
C LEU A 62 -3.56 10.83 -28.74
N SER A 63 -3.68 9.90 -29.69
CA SER A 63 -4.93 9.27 -30.09
C SER A 63 -5.43 8.28 -29.03
N LEU A 64 -6.68 7.83 -29.16
CA LEU A 64 -7.25 6.80 -28.30
C LEU A 64 -6.44 5.50 -28.36
N SER A 65 -5.94 5.14 -29.55
CA SER A 65 -5.13 3.93 -29.77
C SER A 65 -3.82 4.00 -28.99
N GLU A 66 -3.08 5.09 -29.10
CA GLU A 66 -1.81 5.29 -28.40
C GLU A 66 -1.99 5.38 -26.89
N SER A 67 -3.11 5.94 -26.43
CA SER A 67 -3.45 5.99 -25.00
C SER A 67 -3.68 4.59 -24.41
N MET A 68 -4.29 3.68 -25.18
CA MET A 68 -4.50 2.29 -24.77
C MET A 68 -3.20 1.47 -24.83
N GLU A 69 -2.33 1.77 -25.81
CA GLU A 69 -1.00 1.17 -25.90
C GLU A 69 -0.14 1.58 -24.71
N ALA A 70 -0.09 2.88 -24.37
CA ALA A 70 0.60 3.39 -23.20
C ALA A 70 0.05 2.82 -21.87
N TRP A 71 -1.26 2.62 -21.78
CA TRP A 71 -1.86 1.93 -20.62
C TRP A 71 -1.38 0.49 -20.51
N THR A 72 -1.31 -0.23 -21.63
CA THR A 72 -0.85 -1.63 -21.68
C THR A 72 0.64 -1.74 -21.34
N GLU A 73 1.46 -0.80 -21.80
CA GLU A 73 2.87 -0.66 -21.42
C GLU A 73 2.99 -0.48 -19.90
N GLY A 74 2.23 0.47 -19.33
CA GLY A 74 2.24 0.70 -17.88
C GLY A 74 1.81 -0.52 -17.06
N VAL A 75 0.86 -1.32 -17.55
CA VAL A 75 0.50 -2.59 -16.89
C VAL A 75 1.68 -3.57 -16.89
N LYS A 76 2.44 -3.68 -17.99
CA LYS A 76 3.62 -4.55 -18.06
C LYS A 76 4.69 -4.12 -17.07
N ASP A 77 4.94 -2.82 -16.94
CA ASP A 77 5.96 -2.27 -16.03
C ASP A 77 5.67 -2.57 -14.55
N VAL A 78 4.40 -2.77 -14.19
CA VAL A 78 4.00 -3.09 -12.80
C VAL A 78 4.16 -4.58 -12.48
N ILE A 79 4.17 -5.47 -13.48
CA ILE A 79 4.22 -6.93 -13.25
C ILE A 79 5.56 -7.35 -12.63
N GLU A 80 6.68 -6.83 -13.12
CA GLU A 80 8.02 -7.17 -12.63
C GLU A 80 8.19 -6.92 -11.12
N PRO A 81 7.93 -5.71 -10.58
CA PRO A 81 8.04 -5.48 -9.14
C PRO A 81 6.98 -6.23 -8.33
N THR A 82 5.80 -6.50 -8.90
CA THR A 82 4.75 -7.29 -8.22
C THR A 82 5.19 -8.73 -7.98
N LEU A 83 5.93 -9.32 -8.93
CA LEU A 83 6.48 -10.66 -8.76
C LEU A 83 7.53 -10.70 -7.64
N VAL A 84 8.40 -9.69 -7.55
CA VAL A 84 9.36 -9.56 -6.44
C VAL A 84 8.64 -9.43 -5.10
N LEU A 85 7.56 -8.63 -5.03
CA LEU A 85 6.74 -8.48 -3.82
C LEU A 85 6.09 -9.80 -3.39
N LEU A 86 5.60 -10.59 -4.35
CA LEU A 86 5.02 -11.91 -4.07
C LEU A 86 6.07 -12.85 -3.46
N LEU A 87 7.29 -12.88 -4.02
CA LEU A 87 8.40 -13.67 -3.50
C LEU A 87 8.85 -13.18 -2.11
N ALA A 88 8.88 -11.87 -1.89
CA ALA A 88 9.22 -11.27 -0.60
C ALA A 88 8.26 -11.72 0.51
N TRP A 89 6.97 -11.82 0.21
CA TRP A 89 5.97 -12.26 1.19
C TRP A 89 6.14 -13.75 1.54
N ALA A 90 6.47 -14.59 0.56
CA ALA A 90 6.81 -16.00 0.78
C ALA A 90 8.09 -16.17 1.62
N LEU A 91 9.11 -15.32 1.40
CA LEU A 91 10.31 -15.30 2.24
C LEU A 91 9.97 -14.86 3.67
N GLY A 92 9.15 -13.83 3.84
CA GLY A 92 8.69 -13.36 5.15
C GLY A 92 7.97 -14.44 5.95
N SER A 93 7.11 -15.25 5.31
CA SER A 93 6.43 -16.36 5.99
C SER A 93 7.41 -17.44 6.43
N VAL A 94 8.37 -17.83 5.57
CA VAL A 94 9.40 -18.82 5.92
C VAL A 94 10.30 -18.35 7.06
N ILE A 95 10.70 -17.07 7.07
CA ILE A 95 11.53 -16.50 8.15
C ILE A 95 10.77 -16.50 9.49
N SER A 96 9.46 -16.27 9.43
CA SER A 96 8.56 -16.32 10.59
C SER A 96 8.41 -17.75 11.13
N ASP A 97 8.24 -18.74 10.25
CA ASP A 97 8.12 -20.16 10.63
C ASP A 97 9.39 -20.71 11.28
N VAL A 98 10.57 -20.20 10.89
CA VAL A 98 11.87 -20.62 11.46
C VAL A 98 12.16 -19.96 12.82
N GLY A 99 11.37 -18.97 13.26
CA GLY A 99 11.56 -18.31 14.56
C GLY A 99 12.80 -17.41 14.62
N THR A 100 13.29 -16.94 13.47
CA THR A 100 14.53 -16.16 13.35
C THR A 100 14.47 -14.87 14.16
N ALA A 101 13.29 -14.23 14.24
CA ALA A 101 13.08 -13.02 15.02
C ALA A 101 13.33 -13.24 16.53
N GLU A 102 12.87 -14.36 17.07
CA GLU A 102 13.04 -14.71 18.49
C GLU A 102 14.50 -15.07 18.81
N PHE A 103 15.18 -15.73 17.87
CA PHE A 103 16.62 -16.02 17.97
C PHE A 103 17.47 -14.73 18.01
N ILE A 104 17.18 -13.77 17.13
CA ILE A 104 17.89 -12.49 17.10
C ILE A 104 17.54 -11.68 18.36
N ALA A 105 16.27 -11.59 18.76
CA ALA A 105 15.84 -10.84 19.94
C ALA A 105 16.44 -11.38 21.26
N SER A 106 16.56 -12.70 21.40
CA SER A 106 17.20 -13.33 22.57
C SER A 106 18.72 -13.12 22.59
N SER A 107 19.37 -13.14 21.43
CA SER A 107 20.82 -12.87 21.30
C SER A 107 21.18 -11.40 21.55
N LEU A 108 20.27 -10.47 21.22
CA LEU A 108 20.51 -9.03 21.33
C LEU A 108 20.22 -8.43 22.73
N LYS A 109 19.49 -9.16 23.59
CA LYS A 109 19.19 -8.76 24.99
C LYS A 109 20.44 -8.45 25.82
N ALA A 110 21.62 -8.93 25.42
CA ALA A 110 22.85 -8.78 26.17
C ALA A 110 23.63 -7.47 25.92
N GLY A 111 23.27 -6.60 24.97
CA GLY A 111 24.16 -5.47 24.64
C GLY A 111 23.66 -4.25 23.88
N LEU A 112 22.39 -4.16 23.45
CA LEU A 112 21.93 -2.97 22.71
C LEU A 112 21.04 -2.00 23.53
N PRO A 113 21.41 -0.71 23.63
CA PRO A 113 20.53 0.30 24.20
C PRO A 113 19.34 0.58 23.26
N VAL A 114 18.13 0.65 23.83
CA VAL A 114 16.85 0.78 23.09
C VAL A 114 16.81 2.01 22.17
N TRP A 115 17.59 3.07 22.46
CA TRP A 115 17.62 4.27 21.63
C TRP A 115 18.24 4.06 20.24
N SER A 116 19.13 3.07 20.07
CA SER A 116 19.86 2.86 18.81
C SER A 116 19.13 1.95 17.82
N LEU A 117 18.07 1.27 18.26
CA LEU A 117 17.28 0.35 17.45
C LEU A 117 16.72 1.01 16.17
N PRO A 118 16.08 2.19 16.22
CA PRO A 118 15.50 2.84 15.03
C PRO A 118 16.56 3.19 13.98
N ALA A 119 17.75 3.61 14.42
CA ALA A 119 18.85 3.95 13.53
C ALA A 119 19.43 2.71 12.82
N LEU A 120 19.57 1.60 13.54
CA LEU A 120 20.06 0.34 12.97
C LEU A 120 19.04 -0.23 11.97
N ILE A 121 17.76 -0.25 12.32
CA ILE A 121 16.68 -0.73 11.44
C ILE A 121 16.63 0.13 10.18
N SER A 122 16.75 1.45 10.31
CA SER A 122 16.78 2.37 9.16
C SER A 122 17.98 2.10 8.25
N ALA A 123 19.16 1.82 8.80
CA ALA A 123 20.35 1.46 8.02
C ALA A 123 20.16 0.12 7.27
N ILE A 124 19.59 -0.89 7.92
CA ILE A 124 19.28 -2.19 7.30
C ILE A 124 18.24 -2.02 6.19
N CYS A 125 17.17 -1.25 6.44
CA CYS A 125 16.18 -0.90 5.42
C CYS A 125 16.83 -0.19 4.22
N TYR A 126 17.81 0.70 4.45
CA TYR A 126 18.51 1.39 3.39
C TYR A 126 19.30 0.42 2.48
N VAL A 127 19.99 -0.56 3.08
CA VAL A 127 20.71 -1.61 2.33
C VAL A 127 19.75 -2.49 1.53
N ILE A 128 18.63 -2.90 2.15
CA ILE A 128 17.60 -3.71 1.47
C ILE A 128 16.96 -2.92 0.33
N SER A 129 16.67 -1.62 0.53
CA SER A 129 16.11 -0.75 -0.51
C SER A 129 17.07 -0.53 -1.67
N PHE A 130 18.37 -0.40 -1.38
CA PHE A 130 19.41 -0.31 -2.41
C PHE A 130 19.51 -1.61 -3.24
N ALA A 131 19.41 -2.78 -2.60
CA ALA A 131 19.50 -4.07 -3.28
C ALA A 131 18.21 -4.44 -4.04
N CYS A 132 17.04 -4.06 -3.52
CA CYS A 132 15.73 -4.41 -4.09
C CYS A 132 15.18 -3.33 -5.04
N GLY A 133 15.78 -2.13 -5.07
CA GLY A 133 15.47 -1.07 -6.03
C GLY A 133 14.09 -0.41 -5.90
N SER A 134 13.23 -0.84 -4.97
CA SER A 134 11.87 -0.28 -4.79
C SER A 134 11.50 -0.08 -3.31
N SER A 135 10.82 1.03 -3.02
CA SER A 135 10.36 1.39 -1.67
C SER A 135 9.24 0.47 -1.16
N PHE A 136 8.36 0.00 -2.05
CA PHE A 136 7.27 -0.92 -1.70
C PHE A 136 7.80 -2.32 -1.32
N GLY A 137 8.88 -2.79 -1.98
CA GLY A 137 9.56 -4.05 -1.63
C GLY A 137 10.17 -4.03 -0.23
N THR A 138 10.86 -2.94 0.12
CA THR A 138 11.48 -2.80 1.45
C THR A 138 10.44 -2.80 2.56
N MET A 139 9.32 -2.09 2.38
CA MET A 139 8.24 -2.08 3.37
C MET A 139 7.61 -3.47 3.55
N GLY A 140 7.37 -4.20 2.46
CA GLY A 140 6.79 -5.56 2.51
C GLY A 140 7.66 -6.59 3.23
N ILE A 141 8.99 -6.45 3.14
CA ILE A 141 9.95 -7.31 3.85
C ILE A 141 10.05 -6.94 5.33
N VAL A 142 10.03 -5.65 5.66
CA VAL A 142 10.31 -5.16 7.01
C VAL A 142 9.08 -5.20 7.91
N PHE A 143 7.86 -4.95 7.39
CA PHE A 143 6.62 -4.99 8.19
C PHE A 143 6.36 -6.29 8.97
N PRO A 144 6.62 -7.49 8.42
CA PRO A 144 6.47 -8.73 9.19
C PRO A 144 7.61 -8.98 10.19
N LEU A 145 8.73 -8.27 10.06
CA LEU A 145 9.90 -8.41 10.93
C LEU A 145 9.90 -7.45 12.12
N VAL A 146 9.08 -6.40 12.11
CA VAL A 146 8.94 -5.39 13.17
C VAL A 146 7.65 -5.57 13.95
#